data_AF-A0A1Z4RSQ4-F1
#
_entry.id   AF-A0A1Z4RSQ4-F1
#
_cell.length_a   1.000
_cell.length_b   1.000
_cell.length_c   1.000
_cell.angle_alpha   90.00
_cell.angle_beta   90.00
_cell.angle_gamma   90.00
#
_symmetry.space_group_name_H-M   'P 1'
#
loop_
_entity.id
_entity.type
_entity.pdbx_description
1 polymer ?
#
loop_
_entity_poly.entity_id
_entity_poly.type
_entity_poly.pdbx_seq_one_letter_code
_entity_poly.pdbx_strand_id
1 'polypeptide(L)'
;MNFKKLIITFSGLMLTAQSSIAVPYRQETAMLYNQCEKQREILDKTVCMHILRGYLEGEYVYFIADWTDLKSREFSQYSEEALRKIHRQERQLVQIYISMLPAK
;
A
#
# COMPACT_ATOMS: atom_id res chain seq x y z
N MET A 1 -45.10 -42.50 -7.14
CA MET A 1 -44.38 -41.26 -7.51
C MET A 1 -43.72 -40.71 -6.26
N ASN A 2 -42.39 -40.74 -6.21
CA ASN A 2 -41.57 -40.44 -5.03
C ASN A 2 -41.19 -38.96 -5.01
N PHE A 3 -41.61 -38.22 -3.98
CA PHE A 3 -41.09 -36.87 -3.69
C PHE A 3 -39.95 -36.98 -2.69
N LYS A 4 -38.70 -36.93 -3.17
CA LYS A 4 -37.52 -36.77 -2.32
C LYS A 4 -37.39 -35.30 -1.93
N LYS A 5 -37.52 -35.02 -0.63
CA LYS A 5 -37.25 -33.72 -0.01
C LYS A 5 -35.75 -33.42 -0.07
N LEU A 6 -35.41 -32.29 -0.67
CA LEU A 6 -34.06 -31.73 -0.69
C LEU A 6 -33.88 -30.90 0.59
N ILE A 7 -33.06 -31.37 1.53
CA ILE A 7 -32.64 -30.61 2.71
C ILE A 7 -31.37 -29.86 2.31
N ILE A 8 -31.47 -28.54 2.14
CA ILE A 8 -30.31 -27.67 1.95
C ILE A 8 -29.86 -27.25 3.35
N THR A 9 -28.83 -27.93 3.87
CA THR A 9 -28.13 -27.49 5.07
C THR A 9 -27.20 -26.34 4.67
N PHE A 10 -27.61 -25.11 4.93
CA PHE A 10 -26.69 -23.96 4.92
C PHE A 10 -25.76 -24.09 6.14
N SER A 11 -24.67 -24.82 5.96
CA SER A 11 -23.54 -24.73 6.89
C SER A 11 -22.96 -23.33 6.76
N GLY A 12 -23.27 -22.51 7.76
CA GLY A 12 -22.80 -21.13 7.89
C GLY A 12 -21.28 -21.07 7.75
N LEU A 13 -20.84 -20.47 6.65
CA LEU A 13 -19.48 -20.01 6.47
C LEU A 13 -19.27 -18.89 7.50
N MET A 14 -18.69 -19.23 8.66
CA MET A 14 -18.20 -18.23 9.59
C MET A 14 -17.02 -17.53 8.92
N LEU A 15 -17.32 -16.45 8.19
CA LEU A 15 -16.35 -15.42 7.81
C LEU A 15 -15.90 -14.72 9.09
N THR A 16 -14.96 -15.31 9.83
CA THR A 16 -14.13 -14.53 10.74
C THR A 16 -13.08 -13.82 9.91
N ALA A 17 -13.50 -12.82 9.14
CA ALA A 17 -12.62 -11.76 8.71
C ALA A 17 -12.31 -10.89 9.93
N GLN A 18 -11.48 -11.42 10.85
CA GLN A 18 -10.67 -10.54 11.68
C GLN A 18 -9.62 -9.95 10.75
N SER A 19 -10.01 -8.91 10.00
CA SER A 19 -9.05 -7.96 9.45
C SER A 19 -8.48 -7.19 10.64
N SER A 20 -7.64 -7.85 11.44
CA SER A 20 -6.68 -7.13 12.27
C SER A 20 -5.87 -6.33 11.27
N ILE A 21 -6.07 -5.02 11.25
CA ILE A 21 -5.27 -4.10 10.45
C ILE A 21 -3.82 -4.37 10.85
N ALA A 22 -3.09 -5.07 9.99
CA ALA A 22 -1.75 -5.49 10.29
C ALA A 22 -0.89 -4.24 10.28
N VAL A 23 -0.59 -3.72 11.46
CA VAL A 23 0.30 -2.57 11.61
C VAL A 23 1.66 -2.96 11.03
N PRO A 24 2.18 -2.20 10.04
CA PRO A 24 3.47 -2.52 9.46
C PRO A 24 4.58 -2.39 10.49
N TYR A 25 5.55 -3.30 10.40
CA TYR A 25 6.70 -3.28 11.29
C TYR A 25 7.87 -2.50 10.68
N ARG A 26 8.65 -1.87 11.55
CA ARG A 26 9.76 -0.98 11.16
C ARG A 26 10.74 -1.63 10.18
N GLN A 27 11.16 -2.87 10.45
CA GLN A 27 12.16 -3.55 9.61
C GLN A 27 11.63 -3.80 8.19
N GLU A 28 10.40 -4.29 8.06
CA GLU A 28 9.76 -4.56 6.77
C GLU A 28 9.55 -3.28 5.97
N THR A 29 9.06 -2.22 6.63
CA THR A 29 8.89 -0.91 5.98
C THR A 29 10.22 -0.29 5.56
N ALA A 30 11.27 -0.43 6.36
CA ALA A 30 12.60 0.04 5.98
C ALA A 30 13.15 -0.68 4.73
N MET A 31 12.85 -1.97 4.55
CA MET A 31 13.19 -2.70 3.34
C MET A 31 12.46 -2.14 2.12
N LEU A 32 11.16 -1.89 2.22
CA LEU A 32 10.36 -1.28 1.14
C LEU A 32 10.84 0.13 0.78
N TYR A 33 11.12 0.96 1.78
CA TYR A 33 11.71 2.29 1.58
C TYR A 33 13.00 2.22 0.77
N ASN A 34 13.90 1.29 1.13
CA ASN A 34 15.15 1.09 0.40
C ASN A 34 14.94 0.61 -1.04
N GLN A 35 13.87 -0.13 -1.32
CA GLN A 35 13.50 -0.52 -2.68
C GLN A 35 12.98 0.68 -3.48
N CYS A 36 12.20 1.57 -2.89
CA CYS A 36 11.76 2.81 -3.53
C CYS A 36 12.94 3.73 -3.87
N GLU A 37 13.92 3.90 -2.98
CA GLU A 37 15.11 4.74 -3.25
C GLU A 37 15.96 4.24 -4.44
N LYS A 38 15.90 2.93 -4.71
CA LYS A 38 16.67 2.25 -5.78
C LYS A 38 16.02 2.29 -7.15
N GLN A 39 14.80 2.83 -7.28
CA GLN A 39 14.18 3.02 -8.60
C GLN A 39 15.07 3.91 -9.50
N ARG A 40 15.06 3.67 -10.81
CA ARG A 40 15.96 4.38 -11.73
C ARG A 40 15.46 5.79 -12.05
N GLU A 41 14.16 5.92 -12.29
CA GLU A 41 13.53 7.18 -12.70
C GLU A 41 13.00 7.96 -11.50
N ILE A 42 13.06 9.28 -11.54
CA ILE A 42 12.53 10.13 -10.45
C ILE A 42 11.02 9.98 -10.30
N LEU A 43 10.30 9.79 -11.41
CA LEU A 43 8.86 9.52 -11.40
C LEU A 43 8.55 8.24 -10.62
N ASP A 44 9.25 7.15 -10.93
CA ASP A 44 9.10 5.87 -10.22
C ASP A 44 9.43 5.98 -8.74
N LYS A 45 10.51 6.71 -8.38
CA LYS A 45 10.84 6.98 -6.96
C LYS A 45 9.71 7.73 -6.26
N THR A 46 9.16 8.76 -6.92
CA THR A 46 8.10 9.61 -6.36
C THR A 46 6.84 8.79 -6.12
N VAL A 47 6.38 8.05 -7.14
CA VAL A 47 5.20 7.19 -7.06
C VAL A 47 5.37 6.13 -5.98
N CYS A 48 6.52 5.44 -5.94
CA CYS A 48 6.79 4.41 -4.93
C CYS A 48 6.75 4.97 -3.51
N MET A 49 7.38 6.13 -3.26
CA MET A 49 7.35 6.77 -1.94
C MET A 49 5.95 7.24 -1.56
N HIS A 50 5.17 7.75 -2.50
CA HIS A 50 3.80 8.20 -2.27
C HIS A 50 2.87 7.03 -1.87
N ILE A 51 2.94 5.91 -2.58
CA ILE A 51 2.22 4.67 -2.23
C ILE A 51 2.62 4.20 -0.84
N LEU A 52 3.93 4.16 -0.57
CA LEU A 52 4.45 3.73 0.72
C LEU A 52 3.95 4.65 1.84
N ARG A 53 3.86 5.96 1.62
CA ARG A 53 3.29 6.90 2.58
C ARG A 53 1.82 6.59 2.86
N GLY A 54 0.98 6.46 1.83
CA GLY A 54 -0.45 6.16 1.99
C GLY A 54 -0.67 4.85 2.76
N TYR A 55 0.12 3.81 2.46
CA TYR A 55 0.12 2.56 3.22
C TYR A 55 0.42 2.77 4.72
N LEU A 56 1.38 3.64 5.05
CA LEU A 56 1.75 3.95 6.43
C LEU A 56 0.76 4.87 7.15
N GLU A 57 0.05 5.71 6.41
CA GLU A 57 -1.04 6.57 6.90
C GLU A 57 -2.34 5.80 7.16
N GLY A 58 -2.38 4.52 6.75
CA GLY A 58 -3.52 3.64 6.97
C GLY A 58 -4.52 3.62 5.82
N GLU A 59 -4.12 4.09 4.63
CA GLU A 59 -4.84 3.91 3.38
C GLU A 59 -4.58 2.48 2.86
N TYR A 60 -5.07 1.46 3.60
CA TYR A 60 -4.82 0.02 3.36
C TYR A 60 -5.53 -0.54 2.10
N VAL A 61 -6.23 0.30 1.36
CA VAL A 61 -7.17 -0.09 0.32
C VAL A 61 -6.40 -0.13 -1.01
N TYR A 62 -5.74 -1.27 -1.27
CA TYR A 62 -5.18 -1.72 -2.57
C TYR A 62 -3.71 -1.43 -2.90
N PHE A 63 -2.78 -2.04 -2.15
CA PHE A 63 -1.32 -2.06 -2.40
C PHE A 63 -0.89 -2.51 -3.81
N ILE A 64 -1.72 -3.22 -4.58
CA ILE A 64 -1.39 -3.72 -5.94
C ILE A 64 -2.21 -3.02 -7.04
N ALA A 65 -3.45 -2.59 -6.76
CA ALA A 65 -4.25 -1.89 -7.77
C ALA A 65 -3.77 -0.42 -7.94
N ASP A 66 -3.33 0.21 -6.86
CA ASP A 66 -2.89 1.61 -6.86
C ASP A 66 -1.52 1.83 -7.52
N TRP A 67 -0.67 0.82 -7.63
CA TRP A 67 0.61 0.97 -8.34
C TRP A 67 0.40 1.34 -9.80
N THR A 68 -0.59 0.71 -10.44
CA THR A 68 -0.91 0.92 -11.85
C THR A 68 -1.65 2.25 -12.06
N ASP A 69 -2.53 2.62 -11.13
CA ASP A 69 -3.36 3.83 -11.20
C ASP A 69 -2.59 5.10 -10.76
N LEU A 70 -1.57 4.99 -9.90
CA LEU A 70 -0.74 6.13 -9.52
C LEU A 70 0.33 6.46 -10.56
N LYS A 71 0.78 5.47 -11.36
CA LYS A 71 1.61 5.73 -12.55
C LYS A 71 0.85 6.44 -13.66
N SER A 72 -0.48 6.28 -13.73
CA SER A 72 -1.33 6.97 -14.71
C SER A 72 -1.81 8.34 -14.23
N ARG A 73 -1.77 8.62 -12.92
CA ARG A 73 -2.12 9.92 -12.34
C ARG A 73 -1.07 11.00 -12.61
N GLU A 74 -1.54 12.23 -12.43
CA GLU A 74 -1.01 13.56 -12.75
C GLU A 74 0.50 13.83 -12.61
N PHE A 75 1.33 12.95 -12.06
CA PHE A 75 2.78 13.17 -11.94
C PHE A 75 3.50 13.36 -13.29
N SER A 76 2.95 12.81 -14.37
CA SER A 76 3.49 13.00 -15.73
C SER A 76 3.42 14.44 -16.25
N GLN A 77 2.57 15.30 -15.66
CA GLN A 77 2.44 16.70 -16.06
C GLN A 77 3.44 17.63 -15.35
N TYR A 78 4.15 17.13 -14.33
CA TYR A 78 5.10 17.93 -13.55
C TYR A 78 6.49 17.91 -14.19
N SER A 79 7.21 19.02 -14.05
CA SER A 79 8.62 19.08 -14.44
C SER A 79 9.48 18.14 -13.58
N GLU A 80 10.65 17.77 -14.08
CA GLU A 80 11.58 16.93 -13.32
C GLU A 80 11.97 17.55 -11.96
N GLU A 81 12.13 18.88 -11.91
CA GLU A 81 12.43 19.60 -10.67
C GLU A 81 11.26 19.50 -9.67
N ALA A 82 10.02 19.63 -10.15
CA ALA A 82 8.84 19.45 -9.31
C ALA A 82 8.75 18.02 -8.77
N LEU A 83 9.02 17.01 -9.60
CA LEU A 83 9.07 15.60 -9.16
C LEU A 83 10.17 15.37 -8.11
N ARG A 84 11.36 15.95 -8.28
CA ARG A 84 12.44 15.88 -7.26
C ARG A 84 12.02 16.52 -5.93
N LYS A 85 11.29 17.64 -5.97
CA LYS A 85 10.76 18.30 -4.77
C LYS A 85 9.73 17.43 -4.06
N ILE A 86 8.78 16.87 -4.79
CA ILE A 86 7.75 15.99 -4.23
C ILE A 86 8.40 14.74 -3.65
N HIS A 87 9.28 14.07 -4.40
CA HIS A 87 10.02 12.91 -3.90
C HIS A 87 10.76 13.23 -2.58
N ARG A 88 11.43 14.39 -2.48
CA ARG A 88 12.12 14.79 -1.24
C ARG A 88 11.14 14.93 -0.07
N GLN A 89 9.97 15.52 -0.30
CA GLN A 89 8.93 15.67 0.72
C GLN A 89 8.39 14.30 1.17
N GLU A 90 8.01 13.45 0.22
CA GLU A 90 7.51 12.09 0.50
C GLU A 90 8.54 11.26 1.26
N ARG A 91 9.80 11.31 0.82
CA ARG A 91 10.93 10.63 1.47
C ARG A 91 11.07 11.03 2.95
N GLN A 92 10.95 12.33 3.27
CA GLN A 92 11.03 12.81 4.64
C GLN A 92 9.86 12.30 5.49
N LEU A 93 8.64 12.36 4.95
CA LEU A 93 7.44 11.87 5.64
C LEU A 93 7.53 10.37 5.92
N VAL A 94 7.93 9.57 4.94
CA VAL A 94 8.10 8.12 5.11
C VAL A 94 9.15 7.80 6.18
N GLN A 95 10.28 8.52 6.21
CA GLN A 95 11.30 8.34 7.26
C GLN A 95 10.75 8.63 8.65
N ILE A 96 9.91 9.68 8.79
CA ILE A 96 9.21 9.99 10.03
C ILE A 96 8.28 8.85 10.41
N TYR A 97 7.45 8.34 9.49
CA TYR A 97 6.56 7.22 9.76
C TYR A 97 7.31 5.96 10.21
N ILE A 98 8.39 5.56 9.52
CA ILE A 98 9.22 4.41 9.90
C ILE A 98 9.73 4.53 11.34
N SER A 99 10.13 5.73 11.76
CA SER A 99 10.62 5.97 13.12
C SER A 99 9.56 5.77 14.21
N MET A 100 8.28 5.95 13.88
CA MET A 100 7.14 5.77 14.79
C MET A 100 6.61 4.33 14.83
N LEU A 101 6.96 3.51 13.82
CA LEU A 101 6.53 2.11 13.78
C LEU A 101 7.17 1.26 14.89
N PRO A 102 6.47 0.21 15.35
CA PRO A 102 7.05 -0.76 16.28
C PRO A 102 8.29 -1.41 15.66
N ALA A 103 9.31 -1.63 16.49
CA ALA A 103 10.62 -2.12 16.04
C ALA A 103 10.58 -3.52 15.39
N LYS A 104 9.59 -4.33 15.76
CA LYS A 104 9.54 -5.80 15.61
C LYS A 104 10.54 -6.50 16.53
#